data_AF-A0A087H7M2-F1
#
_entry.id   AF-A0A087H7M2-F1
#
_cell.length_a   1.000
_cell.length_b   1.000
_cell.length_c   1.000
_cell.angle_alpha   90.00
_cell.angle_beta   90.00
_cell.angle_gamma   90.00
#
_symmetry.space_group_name_H-M   'P 1'
#
loop_
_entity.id
_entity.type
_entity.pdbx_description
1 polymer ?
#
loop_
_entity_poly.entity_id
_entity_poly.type
_entity_poly.pdbx_seq_one_letter_code
_entity_poly.pdbx_strand_id
1 'polypeptide(L)'
;MANPVHQDCLGTWLNLHGYNKCEVCGRSYSENAHEHALMLGLAALSLFLFSTTFMALPISVGRVFFDSVSFIMLRFGLKHDDFCGFWIGCYFMRAVYVSVCFIADHIQKGRINLLLKSVLIWIRNGLIFSIWISVIPGLLGLLIDLMIIIPYRVPPLNESPVCFLILDWLIGLVMLHIWTFMTMFTPINWFATDAWRGKLERIRITGINRLPLMWLLRDVIGSIVSTLLTTLSIPYMLVTLMFPLFGLSRSINSAVERLMIWPALLALIAVWFTTKLTRDLVIYLHQLVFNERCLVGERVDNLTEE
;
A
#
# COMPACT_ATOMS: atom_id res chain seq x y z
N MET A 1 2.32 -18.63 51.14
CA MET A 1 3.03 -19.34 52.23
C MET A 1 3.15 -20.79 51.81
N ALA A 2 4.30 -21.16 51.22
CA ALA A 2 4.59 -22.56 50.89
C ALA A 2 4.96 -23.28 52.19
N ASN A 3 4.41 -24.47 52.40
CA ASN A 3 4.56 -25.25 53.63
C ASN A 3 6.05 -25.66 53.79
N PRO A 4 6.75 -25.29 54.89
CA PRO A 4 8.20 -25.49 55.04
C PRO A 4 8.66 -26.95 54.91
N VAL A 5 7.75 -27.90 55.12
CA VAL A 5 7.99 -29.35 55.05
C VAL A 5 8.50 -29.82 53.67
N HIS A 6 8.17 -29.13 52.57
CA HIS A 6 8.59 -29.57 51.24
C HIS A 6 10.00 -29.13 50.84
N GLN A 7 10.55 -28.09 51.48
CA GLN A 7 11.87 -27.56 51.15
C GLN A 7 12.98 -28.47 51.67
N ASP A 8 12.82 -28.99 52.89
CA ASP A 8 13.73 -29.99 53.47
C ASP A 8 13.69 -31.31 52.70
N CYS A 9 12.50 -31.75 52.27
CA CYS A 9 12.33 -32.97 51.47
C CYS A 9 13.07 -32.91 50.11
N LEU A 10 13.17 -31.72 49.49
CA LEU A 10 13.85 -31.52 48.22
C LEU A 10 15.39 -31.63 48.36
N GLY A 11 15.94 -31.13 49.47
CA GLY A 11 17.35 -31.24 49.81
C GLY A 11 17.78 -32.68 50.12
N THR A 12 16.91 -33.47 50.73
CA THR A 12 17.13 -34.91 50.98
C THR A 12 17.11 -35.72 49.68
N TRP A 13 16.20 -35.39 48.75
CA TRP A 13 16.08 -36.08 47.45
C TRP A 13 17.33 -35.92 46.56
N LEU A 14 17.92 -34.72 46.51
CA LEU A 14 19.13 -34.44 45.70
C LEU A 14 20.37 -35.22 46.16
N ASN A 15 20.40 -35.69 47.41
CA ASN A 15 21.58 -36.31 48.04
C ASN A 15 21.52 -37.84 48.20
N LEU A 16 20.39 -38.50 47.85
CA LEU A 16 20.20 -39.93 48.10
C LEU A 16 19.97 -40.73 46.82
N HIS A 17 20.98 -41.52 46.42
CA HIS A 17 20.85 -42.56 45.41
C HIS A 17 20.42 -43.88 46.08
N GLY A 18 19.16 -44.30 45.91
CA GLY A 18 18.71 -45.66 46.25
C GLY A 18 17.52 -45.82 47.22
N TYR A 19 16.91 -44.74 47.71
CA TYR A 19 15.74 -44.79 48.59
C TYR A 19 14.47 -44.28 47.91
N ASN A 20 13.35 -45.01 48.03
CA ASN A 20 12.12 -44.74 47.27
C ASN A 20 11.04 -43.96 48.05
N LYS A 21 11.24 -43.67 49.35
CA LYS A 21 10.28 -42.95 50.21
C LYS A 21 11.00 -41.90 51.06
N CYS A 22 10.33 -40.78 51.31
CA CYS A 22 10.83 -39.73 52.20
C CYS A 22 10.65 -40.12 53.67
N GLU A 23 11.70 -40.04 54.48
CA GLU A 23 11.66 -40.38 55.91
C GLU A 23 10.82 -39.39 56.74
N VAL A 24 10.72 -38.12 56.31
CA VAL A 24 10.03 -37.06 57.05
C VAL A 24 8.52 -37.08 56.83
N CYS A 25 8.08 -37.39 55.60
CA CYS A 25 6.65 -37.36 55.24
C CYS A 25 6.07 -38.71 54.79
N GLY A 26 6.87 -39.77 54.74
CA GLY A 26 6.45 -41.13 54.37
C GLY A 26 6.04 -41.34 52.91
N ARG A 27 5.98 -40.27 52.11
CA ARG A 27 5.53 -40.34 50.70
C ARG A 27 6.61 -40.91 49.78
N SER A 28 6.16 -41.66 48.78
CA SER A 28 7.01 -42.19 47.72
C SER A 28 7.59 -41.04 46.89
N TYR A 29 8.91 -41.01 46.72
CA TYR A 29 9.56 -40.05 45.82
C TYR A 29 9.15 -40.28 44.35
N SER A 30 8.80 -41.51 43.97
CA SER A 30 8.33 -41.81 42.61
C SER A 30 6.97 -41.18 42.33
N GLU A 31 6.07 -41.15 43.31
CA GLU A 31 4.69 -40.66 43.15
C GLU A 31 4.66 -39.14 42.95
N ASN A 32 5.43 -38.40 43.76
CA ASN A 32 5.62 -36.96 43.55
C ASN A 32 6.39 -36.66 42.26
N ALA A 33 7.38 -37.47 41.88
CA ALA A 33 8.12 -37.27 40.63
C ALA A 33 7.23 -37.49 39.40
N HIS A 34 6.32 -38.47 39.43
CA HIS A 34 5.32 -38.69 38.38
C HIS A 34 4.34 -37.52 38.26
N GLU A 35 3.87 -36.97 39.38
CA GLU A 35 2.94 -35.82 39.38
C GLU A 35 3.61 -34.54 38.83
N HIS A 36 4.84 -34.24 39.26
CA HIS A 36 5.59 -33.10 38.72
C HIS A 36 6.00 -33.30 37.26
N ALA A 37 6.40 -34.51 36.86
CA ALA A 37 6.69 -34.82 35.46
C ALA A 37 5.44 -34.74 34.57
N LEU A 38 4.28 -35.15 35.08
CA LEU A 38 2.99 -35.00 34.39
C LEU A 38 2.64 -33.53 34.21
N MET A 39 2.77 -32.71 35.25
CA MET A 39 2.52 -31.26 35.17
C MET A 39 3.47 -30.56 34.21
N LEU A 40 4.77 -30.92 34.22
CA LEU A 40 5.75 -30.40 33.27
C LEU A 40 5.42 -30.83 31.83
N GLY A 41 5.02 -32.09 31.64
CA GLY A 41 4.58 -32.63 30.36
C GLY A 41 3.34 -31.92 29.82
N LEU A 42 2.33 -31.67 30.67
CA LEU A 42 1.13 -30.91 30.34
C LEU A 42 1.45 -29.45 30.00
N ALA A 43 2.33 -28.80 30.76
CA ALA A 43 2.79 -27.45 30.49
C ALA A 43 3.52 -27.37 29.13
N ALA A 44 4.45 -28.29 28.87
CA ALA A 44 5.16 -28.38 27.60
C ALA A 44 4.21 -28.65 26.42
N LEU A 45 3.24 -29.55 26.60
CA LEU A 45 2.20 -29.83 25.62
C LEU A 45 1.36 -28.57 25.33
N SER A 46 0.95 -27.84 26.37
CA SER A 46 0.16 -26.61 26.21
C SER A 46 0.92 -25.51 25.48
N LEU A 47 2.21 -25.33 25.77
CA LEU A 47 3.08 -24.38 25.07
C LEU A 47 3.31 -24.79 23.62
N PHE A 48 3.50 -26.08 23.37
CA PHE A 48 3.66 -26.61 22.02
C PHE A 48 2.39 -26.41 21.18
N LEU A 49 1.21 -26.71 21.74
CA LEU A 49 -0.08 -26.49 21.09
C LEU A 49 -0.32 -25.00 20.83
N PHE A 50 -0.03 -24.14 21.80
CA PHE A 50 -0.19 -22.69 21.65
C PHE A 50 0.73 -22.14 20.56
N SER A 51 2.01 -22.52 20.57
CA SER A 51 2.98 -22.11 19.55
C SER A 51 2.60 -22.61 18.16
N THR A 52 2.18 -23.87 18.05
CA THR A 52 1.72 -24.46 16.79
C THR A 52 0.49 -23.74 16.27
N THR A 53 -0.47 -23.43 17.14
CA THR A 53 -1.67 -22.67 16.78
C THR A 53 -1.31 -21.26 16.30
N PHE A 54 -0.43 -20.56 17.00
CA PHE A 54 0.01 -19.21 16.62
C PHE A 54 0.73 -19.16 15.27
N MET A 55 1.37 -20.25 14.84
CA MET A 55 1.98 -20.34 13.52
C MET A 55 1.00 -20.85 12.46
N ALA A 56 0.19 -21.86 12.77
CA ALA A 56 -0.72 -22.49 11.82
C ALA A 56 -1.88 -21.57 11.42
N LEU A 57 -2.38 -20.74 12.34
CA LEU A 57 -3.54 -19.88 12.10
C LEU A 57 -3.24 -18.75 11.09
N PRO A 58 -2.13 -18.00 11.20
CA PRO A 58 -1.72 -17.07 10.16
C PRO A 58 -1.45 -17.75 8.81
N ILE A 59 -0.83 -18.94 8.81
CA ILE A 59 -0.56 -19.67 7.55
C ILE A 59 -1.87 -20.06 6.87
N SER A 60 -2.85 -20.60 7.60
CA SER A 60 -4.13 -21.01 7.00
C SER A 60 -4.92 -19.81 6.48
N VAL A 61 -4.97 -18.71 7.21
CA VAL A 61 -5.58 -17.44 6.76
C VAL A 61 -4.88 -16.91 5.50
N GLY A 62 -3.55 -16.96 5.49
CA GLY A 62 -2.74 -16.56 4.33
C GLY A 62 -2.99 -17.43 3.09
N ARG A 63 -3.10 -18.75 3.24
CA ARG A 63 -3.41 -19.69 2.16
C ARG A 63 -4.81 -19.42 1.58
N VAL A 64 -5.83 -19.28 2.43
CA VAL A 64 -7.20 -18.95 1.98
C VAL A 64 -7.24 -17.61 1.23
N PHE A 65 -6.47 -16.62 1.69
CA PHE A 65 -6.33 -15.36 0.98
C PHE A 65 -5.69 -15.53 -0.40
N PHE A 66 -4.58 -16.28 -0.49
CA PHE A 66 -3.95 -16.55 -1.78
C PHE A 66 -4.82 -17.38 -2.72
N ASP A 67 -5.58 -18.34 -2.20
CA ASP A 67 -6.55 -19.11 -3.00
C ASP A 67 -7.66 -18.20 -3.54
N SER A 68 -8.14 -17.26 -2.73
CA SER A 68 -9.12 -16.23 -3.16
C SER A 68 -8.56 -15.31 -4.24
N VAL A 69 -7.25 -15.07 -4.21
CA VAL A 69 -6.50 -14.22 -5.15
C VAL A 69 -5.78 -15.06 -6.22
N SER A 70 -6.12 -16.35 -6.32
CA SER A 70 -5.40 -17.32 -7.16
C SER A 70 -5.42 -16.94 -8.65
N PHE A 71 -6.49 -16.30 -9.12
CA PHE A 71 -6.57 -15.75 -10.48
C PHE A 71 -5.45 -14.72 -10.76
N ILE A 72 -5.08 -13.93 -9.76
CA ILE A 72 -4.00 -12.94 -9.87
C ILE A 72 -2.65 -13.64 -9.75
N MET A 73 -2.47 -14.54 -8.77
CA MET A 73 -1.20 -15.26 -8.56
C MET A 73 -0.81 -16.18 -9.73
N LEU A 74 -1.76 -16.93 -10.30
CA LEU A 74 -1.55 -17.79 -11.47
C LEU A 74 -1.02 -16.98 -12.66
N ARG A 75 -1.46 -15.73 -12.80
CA ARG A 75 -1.02 -14.81 -13.86
C ARG A 75 0.36 -14.21 -13.64
N PHE A 76 0.83 -14.10 -12.40
CA PHE A 76 2.19 -13.62 -12.10
C PHE A 76 3.24 -14.73 -12.14
N GLY A 77 2.84 -16.00 -12.28
CA GLY A 77 3.77 -17.14 -12.21
C GLY A 77 4.50 -17.23 -10.87
N LEU A 78 4.00 -16.53 -9.85
CA LEU A 78 4.58 -16.54 -8.51
C LEU A 78 4.25 -17.88 -7.87
N LYS A 79 5.29 -18.65 -7.58
CA LYS A 79 5.18 -19.88 -6.82
C LYS A 79 4.62 -19.53 -5.44
N HIS A 80 3.72 -20.38 -4.93
CA HIS A 80 3.12 -20.23 -3.62
C HIS A 80 4.24 -20.18 -2.56
N ASP A 81 4.51 -19.00 -2.03
CA ASP A 81 5.52 -18.81 -0.99
C ASP A 81 4.84 -18.75 0.38
N ASP A 82 5.03 -19.82 1.14
CA ASP A 82 4.42 -20.00 2.46
C ASP A 82 4.86 -18.90 3.44
N PHE A 83 6.04 -18.30 3.23
CA PHE A 83 6.52 -17.15 4.02
C PHE A 83 5.69 -15.89 3.78
N CYS A 84 5.38 -15.59 2.51
CA CYS A 84 4.50 -14.48 2.17
C CYS A 84 3.08 -14.69 2.73
N GLY A 85 2.61 -15.94 2.72
CA GLY A 85 1.29 -16.30 3.26
C GLY A 85 1.20 -16.10 4.76
N PHE A 86 2.23 -16.55 5.48
CA PHE A 86 2.37 -16.28 6.90
C PHE A 86 2.34 -14.79 7.22
N TRP A 87 3.12 -13.98 6.50
CA TRP A 87 3.22 -12.54 6.75
C TRP A 87 1.91 -11.79 6.52
N ILE A 88 1.23 -12.11 5.41
CA ILE A 88 -0.10 -11.58 5.10
C ILE A 88 -1.12 -12.02 6.15
N GLY A 89 -1.11 -13.31 6.53
CA GLY A 89 -1.97 -13.84 7.58
C GLY A 89 -1.77 -13.15 8.94
N CYS A 90 -0.52 -12.87 9.33
CA CYS A 90 -0.21 -12.13 10.54
C CYS A 90 -0.76 -10.70 10.51
N TYR A 91 -0.66 -10.01 9.37
CA TYR A 91 -1.26 -8.68 9.22
C TYR A 91 -2.78 -8.72 9.34
N PHE A 92 -3.44 -9.69 8.70
CA PHE A 92 -4.88 -9.86 8.82
C PHE A 92 -5.31 -10.13 10.26
N MET A 93 -4.65 -11.08 10.94
CA MET A 93 -4.94 -11.41 12.33
C MET A 93 -4.74 -10.21 13.26
N ARG A 94 -3.68 -9.42 13.06
CA ARG A 94 -3.43 -8.18 13.80
C ARG A 94 -4.53 -7.15 13.54
N ALA A 95 -4.95 -6.97 12.29
CA ALA A 95 -6.02 -6.04 11.93
C ALA A 95 -7.35 -6.43 12.57
N VAL A 96 -7.69 -7.72 12.55
CA VAL A 96 -8.89 -8.27 13.22
C VAL A 96 -8.81 -8.05 14.72
N TYR A 97 -7.68 -8.39 15.36
CA TYR A 97 -7.50 -8.20 16.79
C TYR A 97 -7.68 -6.73 17.21
N VAL A 98 -7.01 -5.80 16.54
CA VAL A 98 -7.14 -4.36 16.82
C VAL A 98 -8.59 -3.89 16.60
N SER A 99 -9.25 -4.37 15.55
CA SER A 99 -10.65 -4.02 15.26
C SER A 99 -11.60 -4.53 16.34
N VAL A 100 -11.43 -5.76 16.80
CA VAL A 100 -12.24 -6.36 17.87
C VAL A 100 -12.03 -5.62 19.19
N CYS A 101 -10.78 -5.33 19.58
CA CYS A 101 -10.48 -4.56 20.79
C CYS A 101 -11.08 -3.14 20.71
N PHE A 102 -10.99 -2.49 19.56
CA PHE A 102 -11.58 -1.17 19.33
C PHE A 102 -13.11 -1.20 19.47
N ILE A 103 -13.78 -2.19 18.87
CA ILE A 103 -15.23 -2.36 18.97
C ILE A 103 -15.62 -2.65 20.43
N ALA A 104 -14.92 -3.56 21.13
CA ALA A 104 -15.22 -3.93 22.51
C ALA A 104 -15.08 -2.73 23.47
N ASP A 105 -14.01 -1.95 23.35
CA ASP A 105 -13.78 -0.74 24.17
C ASP A 105 -14.91 0.30 23.96
N HIS A 106 -15.35 0.50 22.71
CA HIS A 106 -16.41 1.43 22.39
C HIS A 106 -17.81 0.95 22.81
N ILE A 107 -18.07 -0.37 22.78
CA ILE A 107 -19.30 -0.98 23.31
C ILE A 107 -19.35 -0.82 24.84
N GLN A 108 -18.24 -1.11 25.54
CA GLN A 108 -18.17 -1.00 27.00
C GLN A 108 -18.41 0.44 27.49
N LYS A 109 -18.04 1.44 26.68
CA LYS A 109 -18.27 2.87 26.97
C LYS A 109 -19.70 3.36 26.65
N GLY A 110 -20.61 2.49 26.20
CA GLY A 110 -22.02 2.81 25.92
C GLY A 110 -22.24 3.81 24.77
N ARG A 111 -21.23 4.06 23.94
CA ARG A 111 -21.22 5.11 22.91
C ARG A 111 -21.43 4.55 21.50
N ILE A 112 -22.50 3.78 21.32
CA ILE A 112 -22.83 3.08 20.05
C ILE A 112 -22.98 4.06 18.89
N ASN A 113 -23.59 5.24 19.11
CA ASN A 113 -23.73 6.27 18.07
C ASN A 113 -22.38 6.78 17.55
N LEU A 114 -21.36 6.88 18.41
CA LEU A 114 -20.01 7.28 18.00
C LEU A 114 -19.25 6.13 17.32
N LEU A 115 -19.50 4.88 17.74
CA LEU A 115 -18.97 3.69 17.10
C LEU A 115 -19.49 3.58 15.66
N LEU A 116 -20.81 3.66 15.46
CA LEU A 116 -21.43 3.64 14.13
C LEU A 116 -20.89 4.75 13.22
N LYS A 117 -20.77 5.99 13.73
CA LYS A 117 -20.18 7.10 12.98
C LYS A 117 -18.73 6.82 12.58
N SER A 118 -17.94 6.24 13.48
CA SER A 118 -16.53 5.91 13.22
C SER A 118 -16.37 4.79 12.21
N VAL A 119 -17.18 3.73 12.32
CA VAL A 119 -17.22 2.62 11.35
C VAL A 119 -17.67 3.10 9.98
N LEU A 120 -18.68 3.98 9.90
CA LEU A 120 -19.13 4.55 8.63
C LEU A 120 -18.04 5.42 7.98
N ILE A 121 -17.29 6.19 8.77
CA ILE A 121 -16.13 6.95 8.28
C ILE A 121 -15.04 6.00 7.75
N TRP A 122 -14.78 4.90 8.45
CA TRP A 122 -13.84 3.86 8.01
C TRP A 122 -14.25 3.22 6.69
N ILE A 123 -15.51 2.78 6.58
CA ILE A 123 -16.06 2.19 5.35
C ILE A 123 -15.97 3.20 4.20
N ARG A 124 -16.38 4.46 4.45
CA ARG A 124 -16.30 5.53 3.45
C ARG A 124 -14.87 5.75 2.96
N ASN A 125 -13.92 5.88 3.88
CA ASN A 125 -12.52 6.13 3.53
C ASN A 125 -11.90 4.92 2.83
N GLY A 126 -12.24 3.70 3.27
CA GLY A 126 -11.83 2.46 2.62
C GLY A 126 -12.36 2.38 1.18
N LEU A 127 -13.60 2.78 0.93
CA LEU A 127 -14.18 2.84 -0.41
C LEU A 127 -13.45 3.86 -1.31
N ILE A 128 -13.19 5.07 -0.79
CA ILE A 128 -12.43 6.09 -1.52
C ILE A 128 -11.03 5.58 -1.88
N PHE A 129 -10.35 4.97 -0.90
CA PHE A 129 -9.00 4.44 -1.09
C PHE A 129 -8.98 3.27 -2.09
N SER A 130 -9.98 2.39 -2.04
CA SER A 130 -10.16 1.30 -3.00
C SER A 130 -10.33 1.82 -4.44
N ILE A 131 -11.19 2.83 -4.64
CA ILE A 131 -11.35 3.49 -5.94
C ILE A 131 -10.02 4.11 -6.40
N TRP A 132 -9.30 4.76 -5.48
CA TRP A 132 -8.04 5.42 -5.77
C TRP A 132 -6.93 4.43 -6.18
N ILE A 133 -6.84 3.25 -5.56
CA ILE A 133 -5.87 2.19 -5.92
C ILE A 133 -6.30 1.35 -7.12
N SER A 134 -7.60 1.22 -7.38
CA SER A 134 -8.09 0.41 -8.49
C SER A 134 -8.18 1.22 -9.79
N VAL A 135 -8.98 2.28 -9.80
CA VAL A 135 -9.39 2.99 -11.01
C VAL A 135 -8.24 3.84 -11.57
N ILE A 136 -7.52 4.57 -10.71
CA ILE A 136 -6.48 5.49 -11.17
C ILE A 136 -5.27 4.72 -11.73
N PRO A 137 -4.68 3.74 -11.03
CA PRO A 137 -3.66 2.86 -11.59
C PRO A 137 -4.10 2.14 -12.85
N GLY A 138 -5.34 1.65 -12.92
CA GLY A 138 -5.85 0.99 -14.12
C GLY A 138 -5.85 1.92 -15.34
N LEU A 139 -6.35 3.14 -15.19
CA LEU A 139 -6.35 4.14 -16.26
C LEU A 139 -4.95 4.62 -16.64
N LEU A 140 -4.07 4.80 -15.64
CA LEU A 140 -2.69 5.23 -15.85
C LEU A 140 -1.86 4.16 -16.56
N GLY A 141 -2.05 2.89 -16.17
CA GLY A 141 -1.46 1.72 -16.81
C GLY A 141 -1.89 1.59 -18.26
N LEU A 142 -3.19 1.69 -18.52
CA LEU A 142 -3.75 1.68 -19.88
C LEU A 142 -3.18 2.81 -20.75
N LEU A 143 -3.05 4.01 -20.17
CA LEU A 143 -2.46 5.15 -20.88
C LEU A 143 -1.00 4.86 -21.29
N ILE A 144 -0.21 4.27 -20.39
CA ILE A 144 1.18 3.88 -20.66
C ILE A 144 1.25 2.77 -21.72
N ASP A 145 0.40 1.75 -21.62
CA ASP A 145 0.34 0.67 -22.60
C ASP A 145 0.00 1.21 -24.00
N LEU A 146 -1.02 2.06 -24.10
CA LEU A 146 -1.43 2.68 -25.36
C LEU A 146 -0.37 3.62 -25.94
N MET A 147 0.28 4.45 -25.11
CA MET A 147 1.23 5.47 -25.58
C MET A 147 2.63 4.92 -25.86
N ILE A 148 3.07 3.89 -25.14
CA ILE A 148 4.46 3.42 -25.18
C ILE A 148 4.54 1.99 -25.71
N ILE A 149 3.75 1.07 -25.15
CA ILE A 149 3.92 -0.37 -25.39
C ILE A 149 3.37 -0.77 -26.75
N ILE A 150 2.16 -0.32 -27.12
CA ILE A 150 1.55 -0.59 -28.42
C ILE A 150 2.39 -0.07 -29.60
N PRO A 151 2.91 1.17 -29.61
CA PRO A 151 3.73 1.66 -30.72
C PRO A 151 5.15 1.06 -30.75
N TYR A 152 5.70 0.65 -29.60
CA TYR A 152 7.04 0.02 -29.54
C TYR A 152 7.03 -1.47 -29.90
N ARG A 153 5.92 -2.18 -29.64
CA ARG A 153 5.76 -3.58 -30.07
C ARG A 153 5.45 -3.62 -31.57
N VAL A 154 6.47 -3.90 -32.37
CA VAL A 154 6.31 -4.29 -33.79
C VAL A 154 5.52 -5.61 -33.84
N PRO A 155 4.25 -5.64 -34.29
CA PRO A 155 3.53 -6.89 -34.41
C PRO A 155 4.01 -7.62 -35.67
N PRO A 156 4.54 -8.85 -35.60
CA PRO A 156 4.46 -9.74 -36.75
C PRO A 156 2.98 -9.96 -37.09
N LEU A 157 2.69 -10.10 -38.38
CA LEU A 157 1.41 -9.81 -39.04
C LEU A 157 0.12 -10.52 -38.54
N ASN A 158 0.07 -11.24 -37.41
CA ASN A 158 -1.12 -12.03 -37.05
C ASN A 158 -1.38 -12.34 -35.56
N GLU A 159 -0.71 -11.72 -34.59
CA GLU A 159 -1.07 -11.91 -33.16
C GLU A 159 -1.77 -10.69 -32.57
N SER A 160 -2.96 -10.93 -32.00
CA SER A 160 -3.70 -9.91 -31.26
C SER A 160 -2.88 -9.46 -30.04
N PRO A 161 -2.79 -8.15 -29.77
CA PRO A 161 -2.11 -7.68 -28.57
C PRO A 161 -2.89 -8.18 -27.35
N VAL A 162 -2.32 -9.14 -26.63
CA VAL A 162 -2.90 -9.63 -25.39
C VAL A 162 -2.67 -8.55 -24.34
N CYS A 163 -3.64 -7.64 -24.18
CA CYS A 163 -3.65 -6.66 -23.11
C CYS A 163 -3.77 -7.39 -21.77
N PHE A 164 -2.67 -7.45 -21.02
CA PHE A 164 -2.70 -7.98 -19.67
C PHE A 164 -3.12 -6.86 -18.71
N LEU A 165 -4.44 -6.61 -18.61
CA LEU A 165 -5.03 -5.58 -17.73
C LEU A 165 -4.45 -5.54 -16.30
N ILE A 166 -4.00 -6.67 -15.77
CA ILE A 166 -3.36 -6.77 -14.44
C ILE A 166 -1.92 -6.24 -14.44
N LEU A 167 -1.16 -6.52 -15.52
CA LEU A 167 0.19 -6.01 -15.67
C LEU A 167 0.17 -4.49 -15.87
N ASP A 168 -0.76 -4.01 -16.70
CA ASP A 168 -0.97 -2.58 -16.93
C ASP A 168 -1.35 -1.89 -15.61
N TRP A 169 -2.28 -2.50 -14.86
CA TRP A 169 -2.64 -2.02 -13.52
C TRP A 169 -1.44 -1.94 -12.57
N LEU A 170 -0.55 -2.95 -12.57
CA LEU A 170 0.66 -2.94 -11.74
C LEU A 170 1.63 -1.82 -12.15
N ILE A 171 1.85 -1.62 -13.45
CA ILE A 171 2.68 -0.53 -13.99
C ILE A 171 2.09 0.82 -13.55
N GLY A 172 0.77 0.98 -13.67
CA GLY A 172 0.06 2.15 -13.17
C GLY A 172 0.17 2.34 -11.66
N LEU A 173 0.22 1.26 -10.88
CA LEU A 173 0.39 1.31 -9.42
C LEU A 173 1.78 1.81 -9.03
N VAL A 174 2.82 1.33 -9.72
CA VAL A 174 4.20 1.82 -9.54
C VAL A 174 4.29 3.30 -9.91
N MET A 175 3.65 3.71 -11.01
CA MET A 175 3.65 5.12 -11.42
C MET A 175 2.89 6.01 -10.43
N LEU A 176 1.74 5.56 -9.91
CA LEU A 176 1.02 6.24 -8.84
C LEU A 176 1.88 6.35 -7.57
N HIS A 177 2.64 5.30 -7.24
CA HIS A 177 3.56 5.31 -6.11
C HIS A 177 4.68 6.34 -6.28
N ILE A 178 5.32 6.40 -7.46
CA ILE A 178 6.35 7.40 -7.77
C ILE A 178 5.75 8.81 -7.70
N TRP A 179 4.55 9.02 -8.26
CA TRP A 179 3.88 10.32 -8.21
C TRP A 179 3.56 10.76 -6.77
N THR A 180 3.04 9.85 -5.94
CA THR A 180 2.72 10.14 -4.53
C THR A 180 3.97 10.39 -3.69
N PHE A 181 5.04 9.62 -3.93
CA PHE A 181 6.34 9.85 -3.32
C PHE A 181 6.89 11.24 -3.69
N MET A 182 6.87 11.59 -4.98
CA MET A 182 7.33 12.90 -5.45
C MET A 182 6.52 14.06 -4.86
N THR A 183 5.18 13.93 -4.77
CA THR A 183 4.33 14.97 -4.18
C THR A 183 4.51 15.12 -2.66
N MET A 184 4.96 14.09 -1.95
CA MET A 184 5.26 14.16 -0.52
C MET A 184 6.65 14.73 -0.21
N PHE A 185 7.67 14.35 -0.98
CA PHE A 185 9.06 14.74 -0.71
C PHE A 185 9.43 16.12 -1.26
N THR A 186 8.70 16.63 -2.25
CA THR A 186 9.07 17.88 -2.93
C THR A 186 8.18 19.04 -2.45
N PRO A 187 8.72 20.11 -1.82
CA PRO A 187 7.94 21.29 -1.47
C PRO A 187 7.37 22.00 -2.72
N ILE A 188 8.04 21.79 -3.86
CA ILE A 188 7.60 22.21 -5.19
C ILE A 188 6.80 21.07 -5.80
N ASN A 189 5.47 21.21 -5.76
CA ASN A 189 4.57 20.19 -6.28
C ASN A 189 4.55 20.19 -7.82
N TRP A 190 5.59 19.59 -8.41
CA TRP A 190 5.95 19.59 -9.84
C TRP A 190 4.80 19.20 -10.78
N PHE A 191 3.97 18.25 -10.34
CA PHE A 191 2.90 17.65 -11.13
C PHE A 191 1.51 18.21 -10.81
N ALA A 192 1.36 19.04 -9.78
CA ALA A 192 0.07 19.54 -9.35
C ALA A 192 -0.16 20.95 -9.90
N THR A 193 -1.11 21.09 -10.83
CA THR A 193 -1.63 22.39 -11.28
C THR A 193 -2.07 23.24 -10.08
N ASP A 194 -2.06 24.57 -10.17
CA ASP A 194 -2.49 25.45 -9.07
C ASP A 194 -3.90 25.11 -8.54
N ALA A 195 -4.80 24.68 -9.43
CA ALA A 195 -6.12 24.16 -9.06
C ALA A 195 -6.06 22.88 -8.20
N TRP A 196 -5.09 21.99 -8.45
CA TRP A 196 -4.84 20.79 -7.66
C TRP A 196 -4.23 21.11 -6.30
N ARG A 197 -3.30 22.08 -6.26
CA ARG A 197 -2.71 22.56 -5.00
C ARG A 197 -3.78 23.07 -4.05
N GLY A 198 -4.72 23.90 -4.53
CA GLY A 198 -5.83 24.41 -3.72
C GLY A 198 -6.76 23.30 -3.19
N LYS A 199 -7.01 22.25 -3.99
CA LYS A 199 -7.80 21.09 -3.57
C LYS A 199 -7.07 20.26 -2.50
N LEU A 200 -5.77 20.01 -2.65
CA LEU A 200 -4.96 19.30 -1.68
C LEU A 200 -4.82 20.07 -0.36
N GLU A 201 -4.65 21.40 -0.44
CA GLU A 201 -4.59 22.25 0.76
C GLU A 201 -5.89 22.19 1.54
N ARG A 202 -7.04 22.23 0.85
CA ARG A 202 -8.35 22.06 1.48
C ARG A 202 -8.49 20.70 2.17
N ILE A 203 -7.98 19.63 1.56
CA ILE A 203 -7.95 18.28 2.17
C ILE A 203 -7.04 18.25 3.39
N ARG A 204 -5.88 18.90 3.33
CA ARG A 204 -4.90 18.97 4.42
C ARG A 204 -5.43 19.72 5.64
N ILE A 205 -6.02 20.90 5.43
CA ILE A 205 -6.54 21.75 6.52
C ILE A 205 -7.84 21.18 7.11
N THR A 206 -8.78 20.78 6.26
CA THR A 206 -10.12 20.36 6.70
C THR A 206 -10.13 18.91 7.20
N GLY A 207 -9.17 18.10 6.74
CA GLY A 207 -9.11 16.67 6.96
C GLY A 207 -10.12 15.92 6.06
N ILE A 208 -9.69 14.78 5.51
CA ILE A 208 -10.52 13.90 4.67
C ILE A 208 -11.87 13.57 5.33
N ASN A 209 -11.87 13.46 6.66
CA ASN A 209 -13.06 13.01 7.37
C ASN A 209 -14.22 14.00 7.39
N ARG A 210 -13.92 15.30 7.29
CA ARG A 210 -14.90 16.39 7.39
C ARG A 210 -15.41 16.87 6.04
N LEU A 211 -14.80 16.40 4.95
CA LEU A 211 -15.19 16.78 3.59
C LEU A 211 -16.38 15.95 3.09
N PRO A 212 -17.28 16.54 2.28
CA PRO A 212 -18.37 15.81 1.68
C PRO A 212 -17.85 14.79 0.65
N LEU A 213 -18.35 13.55 0.73
CA LEU A 213 -17.95 12.44 -0.14
C LEU A 213 -18.11 12.79 -1.63
N MET A 214 -19.20 13.47 -1.97
CA MET A 214 -19.51 13.83 -3.35
C MET A 214 -18.50 14.83 -3.94
N TRP A 215 -17.99 15.74 -3.11
CA TRP A 215 -16.90 16.65 -3.51
C TRP A 215 -15.61 15.86 -3.74
N LEU A 216 -15.27 14.92 -2.86
CA LEU A 216 -14.06 14.12 -3.01
C LEU A 216 -14.13 13.20 -4.25
N LEU A 217 -15.27 12.55 -4.50
CA LEU A 217 -15.47 11.73 -5.69
C LEU A 217 -15.47 12.57 -6.98
N ARG A 218 -16.16 13.70 -7.03
CA ARG A 218 -16.31 14.48 -8.27
C ARG A 218 -15.11 15.37 -8.54
N ASP A 219 -14.69 16.16 -7.56
CA ASP A 219 -13.66 17.19 -7.74
C ASP A 219 -12.24 16.64 -7.65
N VAL A 220 -12.02 15.56 -6.90
CA VAL A 220 -10.70 14.92 -6.80
C VAL A 220 -10.63 13.75 -7.77
N ILE A 221 -11.35 12.66 -7.51
CA ILE A 221 -11.25 11.44 -8.33
C ILE A 221 -11.75 11.70 -9.76
N GLY A 222 -12.91 12.32 -9.92
CA GLY A 222 -13.49 12.63 -11.22
C GLY A 222 -12.62 13.57 -12.06
N SER A 223 -11.91 14.50 -11.42
CA SER A 223 -10.95 15.37 -12.11
C SER A 223 -9.69 14.62 -12.57
N ILE A 224 -9.20 13.62 -11.82
CA ILE A 224 -8.08 12.76 -12.27
C ILE A 224 -8.55 11.86 -13.41
N VAL A 225 -9.69 11.20 -13.22
CA VAL A 225 -10.25 10.28 -14.22
C VAL A 225 -10.54 11.02 -15.53
N SER A 226 -11.12 12.21 -15.48
CA SER A 226 -11.41 12.98 -16.70
C SER A 226 -10.14 13.47 -17.39
N THR A 227 -9.11 13.89 -16.64
CA THR A 227 -7.82 14.29 -17.23
C THR A 227 -7.10 13.11 -17.86
N LEU A 228 -7.09 11.94 -17.21
CA LEU A 228 -6.54 10.71 -17.79
C LEU A 228 -7.32 10.28 -19.04
N LEU A 229 -8.66 10.30 -18.99
CA LEU A 229 -9.51 9.88 -20.10
C LEU A 229 -9.42 10.82 -21.31
N THR A 230 -9.34 12.13 -21.09
CA THR A 230 -9.11 13.12 -22.15
C THR A 230 -7.72 12.94 -22.76
N THR A 231 -6.70 12.73 -21.94
CA THR A 231 -5.32 12.43 -22.42
C THR A 231 -5.28 11.14 -23.25
N LEU A 232 -6.10 10.13 -22.91
CA LEU A 232 -6.23 8.89 -23.68
C LEU A 232 -7.00 9.10 -25.00
N SER A 233 -8.04 9.94 -24.97
CA SER A 233 -8.95 10.14 -26.11
C SER A 233 -8.37 11.06 -27.19
N ILE A 234 -7.61 12.09 -26.81
CA ILE A 234 -7.05 13.07 -27.76
C ILE A 234 -6.15 12.41 -28.84
N PRO A 235 -5.17 11.54 -28.48
CA PRO A 235 -4.34 10.83 -29.47
C PRO A 235 -5.19 9.96 -30.42
N TYR A 236 -6.15 9.23 -29.85
CA TYR A 236 -7.01 8.31 -30.61
C TYR A 236 -7.89 9.05 -31.63
N MET A 237 -8.49 10.17 -31.20
CA MET A 237 -9.31 11.01 -32.07
C MET A 237 -8.47 11.70 -33.14
N LEU A 238 -7.25 12.15 -32.81
CA LEU A 238 -6.34 12.79 -33.76
C LEU A 238 -5.92 11.82 -34.87
N VAL A 239 -5.58 10.57 -34.51
CA VAL A 239 -5.24 9.53 -35.49
C VAL A 239 -6.43 9.23 -36.40
N THR A 240 -7.64 9.10 -35.82
CA THR A 240 -8.86 8.81 -36.59
C THR A 240 -9.24 9.95 -37.54
N LEU A 241 -9.00 11.21 -37.16
CA LEU A 241 -9.32 12.40 -37.95
C LEU A 241 -8.28 12.70 -39.05
N MET A 242 -7.00 12.40 -38.80
CA MET A 242 -5.93 12.62 -39.78
C MET A 242 -5.94 11.59 -40.92
N PHE A 243 -6.42 10.37 -40.63
CA PHE A 243 -6.49 9.26 -41.59
C PHE A 243 -7.27 9.58 -42.89
N PRO A 244 -8.47 10.20 -42.86
CA PRO A 244 -9.19 10.58 -44.09
C PRO A 244 -8.64 11.83 -44.78
N LEU A 245 -7.90 12.71 -44.07
CA LEU A 245 -7.43 13.99 -44.65
C LEU A 245 -6.22 13.83 -45.58
N PHE A 246 -5.36 12.84 -45.34
CA PHE A 246 -4.09 12.69 -46.08
C PHE A 246 -4.18 11.86 -47.35
N GLY A 247 -5.25 11.08 -47.59
CA GLY A 247 -5.51 10.43 -48.87
C GLY A 247 -4.39 9.52 -49.43
N LEU A 248 -3.45 9.06 -48.61
CA LEU A 248 -2.28 8.28 -49.06
C LEU A 248 -2.56 6.77 -49.14
N SER A 249 -1.82 6.10 -50.03
CA SER A 249 -1.96 4.67 -50.41
C SER A 249 -1.73 3.67 -49.26
N ARG A 250 -2.51 2.58 -49.28
CA ARG A 250 -2.75 1.61 -48.19
C ARG A 250 -1.56 0.76 -47.73
N SER A 251 -0.43 0.79 -48.44
CA SER A 251 0.70 -0.14 -48.23
C SER A 251 1.90 0.48 -47.47
N ILE A 252 2.17 1.79 -47.64
CA ILE A 252 3.29 2.49 -46.99
C ILE A 252 2.81 3.22 -45.71
N ASN A 253 1.50 3.42 -45.55
CA ASN A 253 0.89 4.16 -44.45
C ASN A 253 0.96 3.49 -43.07
N SER A 254 0.89 2.16 -42.97
CA SER A 254 0.73 1.49 -41.67
C SER A 254 1.98 1.55 -40.78
N ALA A 255 3.17 1.59 -41.38
CA ALA A 255 4.43 1.69 -40.66
C ALA A 255 4.78 3.14 -40.31
N VAL A 256 4.58 4.08 -41.23
CA VAL A 256 4.98 5.49 -41.03
C VAL A 256 3.98 6.25 -40.15
N GLU A 257 2.67 6.05 -40.29
CA GLU A 257 1.69 6.72 -39.41
C GLU A 257 1.76 6.20 -37.97
N ARG A 258 1.96 4.89 -37.78
CA ARG A 258 1.96 4.28 -36.44
C ARG A 258 3.28 4.48 -35.70
N LEU A 259 4.41 4.49 -36.41
CA LEU A 259 5.74 4.65 -35.81
C LEU A 259 6.18 6.12 -35.69
N MET A 260 5.61 7.06 -36.43
CA MET A 260 6.06 8.45 -36.41
C MET A 260 5.12 9.36 -35.58
N ILE A 261 3.80 9.14 -35.62
CA ILE A 261 2.84 9.99 -34.90
C ILE A 261 2.88 9.75 -33.39
N TRP A 262 3.00 8.50 -32.95
CA TRP A 262 3.04 8.17 -31.51
C TRP A 262 4.33 8.65 -30.83
N PRO A 263 5.54 8.40 -31.36
CA PRO A 263 6.77 8.94 -30.78
C PRO A 263 6.89 10.45 -30.94
N ALA A 264 6.39 11.06 -32.03
CA ALA A 264 6.39 12.52 -32.17
C ALA A 264 5.46 13.18 -31.14
N LEU A 265 4.27 12.63 -30.91
CA LEU A 265 3.36 13.10 -29.86
C LEU A 265 3.96 12.92 -28.47
N LEU A 266 4.59 11.77 -28.21
CA LEU A 266 5.25 11.50 -26.94
C LEU A 266 6.46 12.40 -26.70
N ALA A 267 7.24 12.69 -27.75
CA ALA A 267 8.34 13.65 -27.72
C ALA A 267 7.82 15.08 -27.46
N LEU A 268 6.71 15.49 -28.09
CA LEU A 268 6.08 16.79 -27.83
C LEU A 268 5.61 16.93 -26.38
N ILE A 269 4.97 15.88 -25.83
CA ILE A 269 4.55 15.84 -24.42
C ILE A 269 5.78 15.89 -23.50
N ALA A 270 6.83 15.14 -23.79
CA ALA A 270 8.07 15.15 -23.02
C ALA A 270 8.79 16.51 -23.07
N VAL A 271 8.85 17.15 -24.24
CA VAL A 271 9.44 18.48 -24.42
C VAL A 271 8.60 19.53 -23.68
N TRP A 272 7.28 19.50 -23.80
CA TRP A 272 6.41 20.40 -23.04
C TRP A 272 6.56 20.20 -21.52
N PHE A 273 6.65 18.95 -21.08
CA PHE A 273 6.83 18.62 -19.68
C PHE A 273 8.21 19.06 -19.14
N THR A 274 9.28 18.85 -19.90
CA THR A 274 10.66 19.27 -19.54
C THR A 274 10.85 20.79 -19.60
N THR A 275 10.19 21.49 -20.53
CA THR A 275 10.20 22.96 -20.58
C THR A 275 9.40 23.55 -19.42
N LYS A 276 8.27 22.93 -19.05
CA LYS A 276 7.59 23.28 -17.79
C LYS A 276 8.50 23.02 -16.59
N LEU A 277 9.17 21.86 -16.55
CA LEU A 277 10.24 21.44 -15.60
C LEU A 277 11.25 22.52 -15.31
N THR A 278 11.92 22.92 -16.35
CA THR A 278 12.96 23.92 -16.27
C THR A 278 12.40 25.28 -15.84
N ARG A 279 11.22 25.70 -16.34
CA ARG A 279 10.61 26.98 -15.96
C ARG A 279 10.29 27.07 -14.46
N ASP A 280 9.53 26.13 -13.89
CA ASP A 280 9.12 26.29 -12.49
C ASP A 280 10.31 26.05 -11.54
N LEU A 281 11.29 25.22 -11.92
CA LEU A 281 12.55 25.07 -11.17
C LEU A 281 13.35 26.38 -11.15
N VAL A 282 13.47 27.06 -12.29
CA VAL A 282 14.18 28.35 -12.38
C VAL A 282 13.49 29.41 -11.53
N ILE A 283 12.16 29.50 -11.58
CA ILE A 283 11.39 30.45 -10.74
C ILE A 283 11.61 30.15 -9.26
N TYR A 284 11.53 28.88 -8.86
CA TYR A 284 11.76 28.49 -7.47
C TYR A 284 13.18 28.80 -7.00
N LEU A 285 14.19 28.45 -7.81
CA LEU A 285 15.59 28.68 -7.45
C LEU A 285 15.89 30.19 -7.38
N HIS A 286 15.29 30.98 -8.27
CA HIS A 286 15.34 32.43 -8.20
C HIS A 286 14.74 32.96 -6.90
N GLN A 287 13.55 32.48 -6.50
CA GLN A 287 12.90 32.89 -5.25
C GLN A 287 13.68 32.44 -4.00
N LEU A 288 14.27 31.25 -4.03
CA LEU A 288 15.09 30.73 -2.94
C LEU A 288 16.33 31.61 -2.72
N VAL A 289 17.07 31.88 -3.80
CA VAL A 289 18.27 32.74 -3.75
C VAL A 289 17.89 34.17 -3.36
N PHE A 290 16.77 34.69 -3.85
CA PHE A 290 16.29 36.03 -3.49
C PHE A 290 15.93 36.12 -2.00
N ASN A 291 15.18 35.16 -1.47
CA ASN A 291 14.78 35.13 -0.06
C ASN A 291 15.99 34.97 0.88
N GLU A 292 16.97 34.15 0.52
CA GLU A 292 18.21 34.05 1.29
C GLU A 292 18.95 35.39 1.34
N ARG A 293 19.04 36.12 0.22
CA ARG A 293 19.68 37.44 0.19
C ARG A 293 18.90 38.50 0.96
N CYS A 294 17.57 38.49 0.91
CA CYS A 294 16.73 39.40 1.70
C CYS A 294 16.82 39.12 3.20
N LEU A 295 16.82 37.86 3.62
CA LEU A 295 16.99 37.47 5.03
C LEU A 295 18.37 37.85 5.59
N VAL A 296 19.41 37.85 4.75
CA VAL A 296 20.73 38.37 5.13
C VAL A 296 20.70 39.89 5.29
N GLY A 297 20.02 40.61 4.39
CA GLY A 297 19.81 42.06 4.53
C GLY A 297 19.11 42.43 5.84
N GLU A 298 18.00 41.77 6.15
CA GLU A 298 17.22 42.02 7.37
C GLU A 298 17.97 41.66 8.67
N ARG A 299 18.88 40.68 8.65
CA ARG A 299 19.78 40.42 9.78
C ARG A 299 20.85 41.50 9.95
N VAL A 300 21.37 42.05 8.85
CA VAL A 300 22.39 43.10 8.91
C VAL A 300 21.78 44.40 9.40
N ASP A 301 20.58 44.76 8.94
CA ASP A 301 19.87 45.95 9.41
C ASP A 301 19.57 45.85 10.92
N ASN A 302 19.06 44.72 11.40
CA ASN A 302 18.81 44.50 12.84
C ASN A 302 20.08 44.58 13.72
N LEU A 303 21.26 44.25 13.19
CA LEU A 303 22.54 44.36 13.92
C LEU A 303 23.11 45.78 13.93
N THR A 304 22.59 46.68 13.09
CA THR A 304 23.06 48.06 12.96
C THR A 304 22.17 49.05 13.75
N GLU A 305 20.96 48.62 14.14
CA GLU A 305 20.03 49.38 14.99
C GLU A 305 20.21 49.12 16.51
N GLU A 306 21.08 48.19 16.92
CA GLU A 306 21.54 47.98 18.31
C GLU A 306 22.86 48.72 18.61
#